data_AF-A0A955YR64-F1
#
_entry.id   AF-A0A955YR64-F1
#
_cell.length_a   1.000
_cell.length_b   1.000
_cell.length_c   1.000
_cell.angle_alpha   90.00
_cell.angle_beta   90.00
_cell.angle_gamma   90.00
#
_symmetry.space_group_name_H-M   'P 1'
#
loop_
_entity.id
_entity.type
_entity.pdbx_description
1 polymer ?
#
loop_
_entity_poly.entity_id
_entity_poly.type
_entity_poly.pdbx_seq_one_letter_code
_entity_poly.pdbx_strand_id
1 'polypeptide(L)' 'LAFPAISTGVYGFPIERATQIAVGHVRAFLGRSAYPEVVVFCCFSEADAAVYRRFLTPKDITSSIKIGGGPV' A
#
# COMPACT_ATOMS: atom_id res chain seq x y z
N LEU A 1 -3.17 -4.20 -10.04
CA LEU A 1 -2.28 -5.12 -9.33
C LEU A 1 -2.55 -5.01 -7.84
N ALA A 2 -2.90 -6.10 -7.15
CA ALA A 2 -3.21 -6.08 -5.73
C ALA A 2 -2.10 -6.79 -4.94
N PHE A 3 -1.51 -6.12 -3.96
CA PHE A 3 -0.50 -6.68 -3.07
C PHE A 3 -1.06 -6.80 -1.65
N PRO A 4 -0.89 -7.94 -0.96
CA PRO A 4 -1.12 -7.99 0.49
C PRO A 4 -0.09 -7.11 1.21
N ALA A 5 -0.37 -6.72 2.45
CA ALA A 5 0.64 -6.11 3.31
C ALA A 5 1.82 -7.10 3.51
N ILE A 6 2.88 -6.94 2.71
CA ILE A 6 4.03 -7.84 2.70
C ILE A 6 4.86 -7.63 3.97
N SER A 7 5.26 -8.72 4.62
CA SER A 7 6.13 -8.78 5.80
C SER A 7 5.52 -8.38 7.15
N THR A 8 4.24 -8.00 7.23
CA THR A 8 3.63 -7.48 8.48
C THR A 8 2.88 -8.53 9.30
N GLY A 9 2.80 -9.77 8.80
CA GLY A 9 2.23 -10.92 9.52
C GLY A 9 3.27 -11.69 10.34
N VAL A 10 3.47 -12.97 9.99
CA VAL A 10 4.29 -13.95 10.75
C VAL A 10 5.73 -13.48 11.04
N TYR A 11 6.30 -12.61 10.21
CA TYR A 11 7.69 -12.17 10.32
C TYR A 11 7.89 -10.93 11.22
N GLY A 12 6.82 -10.34 11.77
CA GLY A 12 6.90 -9.28 12.77
C GLY A 12 7.60 -8.00 12.31
N PHE A 13 7.71 -7.76 10.99
CA PHE A 13 8.35 -6.55 10.49
C PHE A 13 7.45 -5.33 10.79
N PRO A 14 8.02 -4.20 11.26
CA PRO A 14 7.22 -3.02 11.61
C PRO A 14 6.38 -2.54 10.42
N ILE A 15 5.06 -2.45 10.63
CA ILE A 15 4.07 -2.06 9.62
C ILE A 15 4.42 -0.70 9.00
N GLU A 16 4.87 0.29 9.79
CA GLU A 16 5.24 1.60 9.29
C GLU A 16 6.41 1.55 8.31
N ARG A 17 7.46 0.76 8.63
CA ARG A 17 8.59 0.58 7.70
C ARG A 17 8.15 -0.20 6.46
N ALA A 18 7.32 -1.23 6.64
CA ALA A 18 6.82 -2.04 5.53
C ALA A 18 6.06 -1.15 4.53
N THR A 19 5.13 -0.36 5.06
CA THR A 19 4.31 0.58 4.30
C THR A 19 5.18 1.62 3.61
N GLN A 20 6.17 2.21 4.30
CA GLN A 20 7.04 3.21 3.71
C GLN A 20 7.82 2.65 2.51
N ILE A 21 8.35 1.43 2.62
CA ILE A 21 9.07 0.75 1.54
C ILE A 21 8.10 0.44 0.39
N ALA A 22 6.96 -0.17 0.68
CA ALA A 22 5.99 -0.59 -0.32
C ALA A 22 5.43 0.59 -1.12
N VAL A 23 4.97 1.65 -0.44
CA VAL A 23 4.46 2.87 -1.09
C VAL A 23 5.57 3.58 -1.85
N GLY A 24 6.79 3.66 -1.30
CA GLY A 24 7.94 4.26 -1.96
C GLY A 24 8.27 3.59 -3.30
N HIS A 25 8.32 2.26 -3.33
CA HIS A 25 8.56 1.50 -4.56
C HIS A 25 7.44 1.66 -5.58
N VAL A 26 6.18 1.61 -5.14
CA VAL A 26 5.03 1.80 -6.04
C VAL A 26 5.04 3.18 -6.66
N ARG A 27 5.29 4.24 -5.88
CA ARG A 27 5.44 5.62 -6.40
C ARG A 27 6.57 5.72 -7.42
N ALA A 28 7.74 5.17 -7.10
CA ALA A 28 8.89 5.19 -8.00
C ALA A 28 8.62 4.43 -9.31
N PHE A 29 7.85 3.34 -9.24
CA PHE A 29 7.48 2.53 -10.39
C PHE A 29 6.44 3.24 -11.27
N LEU A 30 5.38 3.79 -10.68
CA LEU A 30 4.35 4.56 -11.40
C LEU A 30 4.91 5.86 -12.01
N GLY A 31 5.95 6.44 -11.40
CA GLY A 31 6.67 7.57 -12.00
C GLY A 31 7.47 7.22 -13.26
N ARG A 32 7.72 5.93 -13.52
CA ARG A 32 8.51 5.44 -14.67
C ARG A 32 7.69 4.65 -15.69
N SER A 33 6.54 4.13 -15.31
CA SER A 33 5.67 3.29 -16.13
C SER A 33 4.21 3.67 -15.92
N ALA A 34 3.45 3.82 -17.00
CA ALA A 34 2.01 4.06 -16.95
C ALA A 34 1.20 2.84 -16.49
N TYR A 35 1.83 1.66 -16.42
CA TYR A 35 1.23 0.42 -15.94
C TYR A 35 1.96 -0.12 -14.71
N PRO A 36 1.24 -0.75 -13.74
CA PRO A 36 -0.20 -0.99 -13.76
C PRO A 36 -1.01 0.27 -13.49
N GLU A 37 -2.14 0.41 -14.20
CA GLU A 37 -3.03 1.57 -14.06
C GLU A 37 -3.63 1.72 -12.68
N VAL A 38 -3.69 0.66 -11.85
CA VAL A 38 -4.20 0.68 -10.48
C VAL A 38 -3.37 -0.26 -9.60
N VAL A 39 -2.96 0.22 -8.43
CA VAL A 39 -2.30 -0.57 -7.39
C VAL A 39 -3.20 -0.60 -6.14
N VAL A 40 -3.50 -1.79 -5.64
CA VAL A 40 -4.33 -1.98 -4.44
C VAL A 40 -3.48 -2.58 -3.33
N PHE A 41 -3.39 -1.90 -2.19
CA PHE A 41 -2.79 -2.44 -0.97
C PHE A 41 -3.88 -3.12 -0.14
N CYS A 42 -3.83 -4.45 -0.05
CA CYS A 42 -4.77 -5.26 0.72
C CYS A 42 -4.32 -5.33 2.18
N CYS A 43 -4.94 -4.50 3.03
CA CYS A 43 -4.71 -4.47 4.47
C CYS A 43 -5.72 -5.40 5.17
N PHE A 44 -5.24 -6.34 5.98
CA PHE A 44 -6.12 -7.30 6.66
C PHE A 44 -6.88 -6.64 7.83
N SER A 45 -6.22 -5.75 8.57
CA SER A 45 -6.83 -5.02 9.68
C SER A 45 -7.03 -3.54 9.36
N GLU A 46 -8.01 -2.93 10.02
CA GLU A 46 -8.24 -1.48 9.94
C GLU A 46 -7.04 -0.68 10.49
N ALA A 47 -6.32 -1.25 11.45
CA ALA A 47 -5.10 -0.65 11.99
C ALA A 47 -4.00 -0.56 10.91
N ASP A 48 -3.80 -1.62 10.13
CA ASP A 48 -2.86 -1.61 9.01
C ASP A 48 -3.30 -0.60 7.94
N ALA A 49 -4.60 -0.60 7.60
CA ALA A 49 -5.17 0.35 6.65
C ALA A 49 -5.00 1.81 7.09
N ALA A 50 -5.05 2.08 8.40
CA ALA A 50 -4.80 3.40 8.95
C ALA A 50 -3.33 3.81 8.78
N VAL A 51 -2.38 2.89 8.97
CA VAL A 51 -0.95 3.16 8.70
C VAL A 51 -0.76 3.49 7.23
N TYR A 52 -1.28 2.67 6.30
CA TYR A 52 -1.20 2.97 4.86
C TYR A 52 -1.80 4.33 4.50
N ARG A 53 -2.95 4.69 5.07
CA ARG A 53 -3.57 6.02 4.87
C ARG A 53 -2.68 7.18 5.30
N ARG A 54 -1.87 7.03 6.36
CA ARG A 54 -0.95 8.09 6.81
C ARG A 54 0.22 8.30 5.86
N PHE A 55 0.62 7.27 5.11
CA PHE A 55 1.73 7.34 4.15
C PHE A 55 1.30 7.73 2.74
N LEU A 56 0.01 7.62 2.41
CA LEU A 56 -0.55 8.09 1.14
C LEU A 56 -0.90 9.56 1.20
N THR A 57 -0.66 10.27 0.10
CA THR A 57 -1.06 11.66 -0.10
C THR A 57 -2.28 11.73 -1.02
N PRO A 58 -3.03 12.86 -1.06
CA PRO A 58 -4.17 13.01 -1.97
C PRO A 58 -3.83 12.71 -3.43
N LYS A 59 -2.59 13.05 -3.86
CA LYS A 59 -2.10 12.81 -5.22
C LYS A 59 -1.98 11.32 -5.55
N ASP A 60 -1.65 10.48 -4.57
CA ASP A 60 -1.52 9.03 -4.75
C ASP A 60 -2.88 8.35 -4.95
N ILE A 61 -3.90 8.85 -4.26
CA ILE A 61 -5.28 8.35 -4.36
C ILE A 61 -5.87 8.65 -5.75
N THR A 62 -5.51 9.81 -6.32
CA THR A 62 -5.89 10.18 -7.71
C THR A 62 -5.04 9.45 -8.75
N SER A 63 -3.79 9.10 -8.40
CA SER A 63 -2.83 8.41 -9.29
C SER A 63 -2.93 6.88 -9.18
N SER A 64 -4.13 6.41 -8.85
CA SER A 64 -4.51 5.00 -8.91
C SER A 64 -3.99 4.06 -7.83
N ILE A 65 -3.55 4.59 -6.68
CA ILE A 65 -3.26 3.77 -5.51
C ILE A 65 -4.52 3.71 -4.62
N LYS A 66 -4.99 2.49 -4.35
CA LYS A 66 -6.16 2.22 -3.48
C LYS A 66 -5.75 1.38 -2.28
N ILE A 67 -6.44 1.56 -1.17
CA ILE A 67 -6.36 0.66 -0.02
C ILE A 67 -7.63 -0.18 -0.04
N GLY A 68 -7.46 -1.50 -0.05
CA GLY A 68 -8.56 -2.45 0.04
C GLY A 68 -8.36 -3.36 1.24
N GLY A 69 -9.42 -4.01 1.69
CA GLY A 69 -9.34 -5.03 2.73
C GLY A 69 -10.29 -4.77 3.89
N GLY A 70 -10.97 -5.84 4.28
CA GLY A 70 -11.85 -5.99 5.41
C GLY A 70 -12.03 -7.49 5.66
N PRO A 71 -12.44 -7.91 6.86
CA PRO A 71 -12.78 -9.31 7.09
C PRO A 71 -13.93 -9.67 6.14
N VAL A 72 -13.68 -10.62 5.23
CA VAL A 72 -14.76 -11.38 4.58
C VAL A 72 -15.40 -12.30 5.59
#